data_AF-A0A5S9MJM0-F1
#
_entry.id   AF-A0A5S9MJM0-F1
#
_cell.length_a   1.000
_cell.length_b   1.000
_cell.length_c   1.000
_cell.angle_alpha   90.00
_cell.angle_beta   90.00
_cell.angle_gamma   90.00
#
_symmetry.space_group_name_H-M   'P 1'
#
loop_
_entity.id
_entity.type
_entity.pdbx_description
1 polymer ?
#
loop_
_entity_poly.entity_id
_entity_poly.type
_entity_poly.pdbx_seq_one_letter_code
_entity_poly.pdbx_strand_id
1 'polypeptide(L)'
;MSLFTTYYPLFMLCVLSVLYVMYRIQPLASTVKKIIIVLCVLTNAAYICWRLFFTLPHEGTFNMIMGILLVACECIGFLQLLVFYTLVWKPSNRKQVMISDLDRLPTVDIFIATYNEPIEVLKRTVAGCLNLSYPKDSVHIYLCDDGKRESVEQLASEFGVHYLTRTDNKFAKAGNLNHAMSQTNGELILTLDADMVPLPAFF
;
A
#
# COMPACT_ATOMS: atom_id res chain seq x y z
N MET A 1 43.26 -5.00 13.37
CA MET A 1 42.09 -5.28 12.50
C MET A 1 41.49 -6.65 12.85
N SER A 2 41.22 -6.94 14.15
CA SER A 2 41.02 -8.33 14.62
C SER A 2 39.98 -8.52 15.73
N LEU A 3 39.66 -7.51 16.56
CA LEU A 3 38.53 -7.64 17.50
C LEU A 3 37.20 -7.31 16.83
N PHE A 4 37.10 -6.16 16.15
CA PHE A 4 35.85 -5.69 15.55
C PHE A 4 35.25 -6.71 14.58
N THR A 5 36.05 -7.24 13.64
CA THR A 5 35.62 -8.25 12.67
C THR A 5 35.22 -9.58 13.29
N THR A 6 35.79 -9.94 14.45
CA THR A 6 35.52 -11.22 15.13
C THR A 6 34.22 -11.17 15.95
N TYR A 7 33.91 -10.03 16.56
CA TYR A 7 32.69 -9.86 17.37
C TYR A 7 31.51 -9.26 16.59
N TYR A 8 31.76 -8.70 15.41
CA TYR A 8 30.71 -8.12 14.56
C TYR A 8 29.59 -9.11 14.19
N PRO A 9 29.86 -10.37 13.78
CA PRO A 9 28.79 -11.32 13.48
C PRO A 9 27.94 -11.64 14.71
N LEU A 10 28.56 -11.80 15.88
CA LEU A 10 27.87 -12.08 17.14
C LEU A 10 27.02 -10.88 17.60
N PHE A 11 27.55 -9.67 17.43
CA PHE A 11 26.82 -8.42 17.70
C PHE A 11 25.62 -8.28 16.77
N MET A 12 25.79 -8.50 15.46
CA MET A 12 24.70 -8.46 14.48
C MET A 12 23.64 -9.53 14.77
N LEU A 13 24.06 -10.75 15.16
CA LEU A 13 23.13 -11.80 15.60
C LEU A 13 22.37 -11.39 16.85
N CYS A 14 23.01 -10.77 17.85
CA CYS A 14 22.32 -10.24 19.03
C CYS A 14 21.29 -9.16 18.65
N VAL A 15 21.66 -8.19 17.81
CA VAL A 15 20.74 -7.13 17.36
C VAL A 15 19.56 -7.74 16.59
N LEU A 16 19.81 -8.64 15.65
CA LEU A 16 18.76 -9.33 14.89
C LEU A 16 17.87 -10.19 15.79
N SER A 17 18.43 -10.84 16.82
CA SER A 17 17.69 -11.61 17.82
C SER A 17 16.78 -10.73 18.65
N VAL A 18 17.28 -9.57 19.10
CA VAL A 18 16.48 -8.58 19.83
C VAL A 18 15.36 -8.04 18.95
N LEU A 19 15.66 -7.67 17.70
CA LEU A 19 14.65 -7.22 16.74
C LEU A 19 13.60 -8.31 16.43
N TYR A 20 14.02 -9.57 16.30
CA TYR A 20 13.11 -10.71 16.09
C TYR A 20 12.22 -10.95 17.31
N VAL A 21 12.76 -10.94 18.52
CA VAL A 21 11.99 -11.06 19.76
C VAL A 21 11.03 -9.89 19.90
N MET A 22 11.47 -8.66 19.62
CA MET A 22 10.61 -7.47 19.60
C MET A 22 9.48 -7.58 18.57
N TYR A 23 9.77 -8.11 17.38
CA TYR A 23 8.76 -8.39 16.34
C TYR A 23 7.74 -9.44 16.81
N ARG A 24 8.18 -10.51 17.48
CA ARG A 24 7.32 -11.58 18.00
C ARG A 24 6.48 -11.13 19.19
N ILE A 25 6.95 -10.15 19.97
CA ILE A 25 6.17 -9.45 20.99
C ILE A 25 5.37 -8.34 20.30
N GLN A 26 4.52 -8.75 19.36
CA GLN A 26 3.75 -7.92 18.44
C GLN A 26 2.85 -6.85 19.10
N PRO A 27 2.49 -6.93 20.41
CA PRO A 27 1.98 -5.78 21.13
C PRO A 27 3.10 -5.12 21.95
N LEU A 28 4.14 -4.56 21.30
CA LEU A 28 4.97 -3.57 21.99
C LEU A 28 4.05 -2.43 22.38
N ALA A 29 3.77 -2.32 23.69
CA ALA A 29 2.96 -1.26 24.27
C ALA A 29 3.34 0.06 23.61
N SER A 30 2.34 0.85 23.19
CA SER A 30 2.54 2.07 22.38
C SER A 30 3.66 3.00 22.88
N THR A 31 3.97 2.93 24.18
CA THR A 31 5.10 3.54 24.86
C THR A 31 6.48 3.10 24.32
N VAL A 32 6.77 1.81 24.18
CA VAL A 32 8.10 1.33 23.73
C VAL A 32 8.39 1.75 22.31
N LYS A 33 7.38 1.67 21.43
CA LYS A 33 7.47 2.20 20.05
C LYS A 33 7.85 3.69 20.05
N LYS A 34 7.22 4.51 20.89
CA LYS A 34 7.55 5.94 21.00
C LYS A 34 8.96 6.17 21.50
N ILE A 35 9.43 5.40 22.48
CA ILE A 35 10.80 5.48 23.00
C ILE A 35 11.82 5.20 21.88
N ILE A 36 11.60 4.14 21.09
CA ILE A 36 12.46 3.80 19.96
C ILE A 36 12.47 4.93 18.92
N ILE A 37 11.31 5.46 18.57
CA ILE A 37 11.20 6.60 17.63
C ILE A 37 12.02 7.80 18.14
N VAL A 38 11.85 8.19 19.40
CA VAL A 38 12.59 9.31 20.00
C VAL A 38 14.10 9.06 19.97
N LEU A 39 14.53 7.85 20.33
CA LEU A 39 15.94 7.47 20.26
C LEU A 39 16.49 7.56 18.83
N CYS A 40 15.77 7.02 17.84
CA CYS A 40 16.16 7.10 16.43
C CYS A 40 16.29 8.55 15.95
N VAL A 41 15.36 9.43 16.33
CA VAL A 41 15.41 10.86 15.97
C VAL A 41 16.62 11.55 16.60
N LEU A 42 16.87 11.32 17.90
CA LEU A 42 18.01 11.91 18.60
C LEU A 42 19.34 11.43 18.04
N THR A 43 19.49 10.13 17.77
CA THR A 43 20.70 9.58 17.16
C THR A 43 20.94 10.12 15.75
N ASN A 44 19.90 10.26 14.92
CA ASN A 44 20.03 10.86 13.58
C ASN A 44 20.37 12.35 13.66
N ALA A 45 19.79 13.11 14.58
CA ALA A 45 20.13 14.52 14.77
C ALA A 45 21.60 14.68 15.19
N ALA A 46 22.05 13.87 16.16
CA ALA A 46 23.46 13.84 16.57
C ALA A 46 24.39 13.46 15.42
N TYR A 47 24.00 12.49 14.59
CA TYR A 47 24.73 12.10 13.39
C TYR A 47 24.85 13.24 12.39
N ILE A 48 23.76 13.95 12.06
CA ILE A 48 23.79 15.08 11.11
C ILE A 48 24.67 16.21 11.65
N CYS A 49 24.59 16.52 12.95
CA CYS A 49 25.50 17.49 13.57
C CYS A 49 26.96 17.04 13.43
N TRP A 50 27.29 15.79 13.76
CA TRP A 50 28.63 15.26 13.58
C TRP A 50 29.09 15.33 12.12
N ARG A 51 28.19 14.98 11.20
CA ARG A 51 28.43 14.99 9.76
C ARG A 51 28.83 16.39 9.28
N LEU A 52 28.08 17.41 9.68
CA LEU A 52 28.31 18.82 9.33
C LEU A 52 29.63 19.37 9.90
N PHE A 53 29.94 19.07 11.16
CA PHE A 53 31.07 19.72 11.84
C PHE A 53 32.41 19.00 11.71
N PHE A 54 32.42 17.68 11.50
CA PHE A 54 33.65 16.88 11.62
C PHE A 54 34.03 16.08 10.37
N THR A 55 33.15 15.97 9.38
CA THR A 55 33.34 14.98 8.29
C THR A 55 33.23 15.53 6.88
N LEU A 56 32.98 16.83 6.74
CA LEU A 56 33.02 17.48 5.43
C LEU A 56 34.46 17.49 4.90
N PRO A 57 34.68 17.16 3.61
CA PRO A 57 36.00 17.19 3.02
C PRO A 57 36.47 18.64 2.86
N HIS A 58 37.69 18.93 3.32
CA HIS A 58 38.28 20.27 3.23
C HIS A 58 39.19 20.43 2.00
N GLU A 59 39.55 19.31 1.35
CA GLU A 59 40.50 19.26 0.25
C GLU A 59 39.80 19.23 -1.11
N GLY A 60 39.98 20.29 -1.89
CA GLY A 60 39.52 20.38 -3.27
C GLY A 60 38.04 20.75 -3.45
N THR A 61 37.78 21.66 -4.39
CA THR A 61 36.43 22.21 -4.65
C THR A 61 35.43 21.13 -5.04
N PHE A 62 35.82 20.15 -5.86
CA PHE A 62 34.94 19.07 -6.29
C PHE A 62 34.50 18.19 -5.12
N ASN A 63 35.43 17.80 -4.24
CA ASN A 63 35.12 16.98 -3.06
C ASN A 63 34.20 17.73 -2.10
N MET A 64 34.42 19.03 -1.88
CA MET A 64 33.55 19.87 -1.07
C MET A 64 32.12 19.91 -1.62
N ILE A 65 31.94 20.08 -2.94
CA ILE A 65 30.62 20.06 -3.58
C ILE A 65 29.94 18.70 -3.38
N MET A 66 30.65 17.59 -3.64
CA MET A 66 30.09 16.24 -3.43
C MET A 66 29.74 15.99 -1.97
N GLY A 67 30.57 16.47 -1.04
CA GLY A 67 30.32 16.40 0.40
C GLY A 67 29.04 17.14 0.81
N ILE A 68 28.86 18.37 0.34
CA ILE A 68 27.66 19.17 0.59
C ILE A 68 26.42 18.49 0.00
N LEU A 69 26.49 17.99 -1.24
CA LEU A 69 25.37 17.27 -1.87
C LEU A 69 24.98 16.04 -1.06
N LEU A 70 25.96 15.27 -0.58
CA LEU A 70 25.70 14.11 0.25
C LEU A 70 24.99 14.50 1.56
N VAL A 71 25.46 15.52 2.26
CA VAL A 71 24.80 16.01 3.48
C VAL A 71 23.39 16.54 3.20
N ALA A 72 23.17 17.21 2.07
CA ALA A 72 21.85 17.66 1.67
C ALA A 72 20.88 16.47 1.47
N CYS A 73 21.33 15.41 0.80
CA CYS A 73 20.57 14.17 0.66
C CYS A 73 20.27 13.51 2.02
N GLU A 74 21.24 13.47 2.93
CA GLU A 74 21.06 12.94 4.29
C GLU A 74 20.04 13.74 5.09
N CYS A 75 20.05 15.08 4.98
CA CYS A 75 19.06 15.96 5.59
C CYS A 75 17.65 15.73 5.03
N ILE A 76 17.50 15.50 3.72
CA ILE A 76 16.22 15.13 3.11
C ILE A 76 15.74 13.78 3.65
N GLY A 77 16.63 12.79 3.76
CA GLY A 77 16.32 11.50 4.35
C GLY A 77 15.86 11.62 5.81
N PHE A 78 16.52 12.47 6.59
CA PHE A 78 16.12 12.75 7.96
C PHE A 78 14.75 13.45 8.04
N LEU A 79 14.47 14.40 7.15
CA LEU A 79 13.14 15.03 7.05
C LEU A 79 12.05 14.01 6.70
N GLN A 80 12.31 13.12 5.73
CA GLN A 80 11.41 12.02 5.37
C GLN A 80 11.14 11.10 6.57
N LEU A 81 12.18 10.79 7.35
CA LEU A 81 12.06 10.00 8.58
C LEU A 81 11.14 10.68 9.60
N LEU A 82 11.30 11.99 9.82
CA LEU A 82 10.44 12.76 10.72
C LEU A 82 8.98 12.72 10.27
N VAL A 83 8.71 12.96 8.97
CA VAL A 83 7.36 12.87 8.40
C VAL A 83 6.79 11.47 8.62
N PHE A 84 7.54 10.42 8.30
CA PHE A 84 7.11 9.03 8.51
C PHE A 84 6.74 8.77 9.98
N TYR A 85 7.55 9.21 10.93
CA TYR A 85 7.27 9.04 12.35
C TYR A 85 6.04 9.79 12.84
N THR A 86 5.73 10.96 12.27
CA THR A 86 4.45 11.64 12.58
C THR A 86 3.25 10.81 12.11
N LEU A 87 3.32 10.17 10.94
CA LEU A 87 2.25 9.34 10.39
C LEU A 87 2.02 8.08 11.23
N VAL A 88 3.09 7.45 11.73
CA VAL A 88 2.98 6.22 12.53
C VAL A 88 2.85 6.47 14.04
N TRP A 89 2.88 7.73 14.50
CA TRP A 89 2.88 8.07 15.93
C TRP A 89 1.66 7.55 16.69
N LYS A 90 0.47 7.66 16.08
CA LYS A 90 -0.79 7.18 16.66
C LYS A 90 -1.09 5.77 16.14
N PRO A 91 -1.41 4.80 17.02
CA PRO A 91 -1.90 3.51 16.59
C PRO A 91 -3.26 3.69 15.89
N SER A 92 -3.43 3.05 14.74
CA SER A 92 -4.73 2.98 14.06
C SER A 92 -5.60 1.95 14.79
N ASN A 93 -6.52 2.42 15.63
CA ASN A 93 -7.53 1.57 16.24
C ASN A 93 -8.85 1.76 15.49
N ARG A 94 -8.94 1.20 14.28
CA ARG A 94 -10.19 1.20 13.51
C ARG A 94 -11.09 0.11 14.10
N LYS A 95 -12.23 0.52 14.64
CA LYS A 95 -13.29 -0.42 14.99
C LYS A 95 -13.78 -1.07 13.70
N GLN A 96 -13.80 -2.40 13.67
CA GLN A 96 -14.47 -3.13 12.61
C GLN A 96 -15.98 -2.95 12.82
N VAL A 97 -16.68 -2.57 11.76
CA VAL A 97 -18.15 -2.52 11.73
C VAL A 97 -18.59 -3.84 11.11
N MET A 98 -19.47 -4.57 11.79
CA MET A 98 -20.00 -5.81 11.23
C MET A 98 -21.22 -5.48 10.36
N ILE A 99 -21.41 -6.25 9.28
CA ILE A 99 -22.61 -6.17 8.43
C ILE A 99 -23.90 -6.29 9.27
N SER A 100 -23.87 -7.12 10.34
CA SER A 100 -24.98 -7.31 11.28
C SER A 100 -25.39 -6.06 12.04
N ASP A 101 -24.51 -5.06 12.11
CA ASP A 101 -24.75 -3.82 12.88
C ASP A 101 -25.50 -2.76 12.04
N LEU A 102 -25.78 -3.05 10.76
CA LEU A 102 -26.43 -2.14 9.83
C LEU A 102 -27.93 -2.44 9.71
N ASP A 103 -28.77 -1.42 9.88
CA ASP A 103 -30.22 -1.53 9.71
C ASP A 103 -30.61 -1.86 8.25
N ARG A 104 -29.82 -1.37 7.30
CA ARG A 104 -29.97 -1.63 5.87
C ARG A 104 -28.60 -1.80 5.23
N LEU A 105 -28.49 -2.83 4.39
CA LEU A 105 -27.30 -3.05 3.58
C LEU A 105 -27.32 -2.17 2.33
N PRO A 106 -26.30 -1.32 2.11
CA PRO A 106 -26.22 -0.51 0.91
C PRO A 106 -26.03 -1.37 -0.34
N THR A 107 -26.48 -0.90 -1.49
CA THR A 107 -26.10 -1.52 -2.77
C THR A 107 -24.63 -1.23 -3.08
N VAL A 108 -23.92 -2.19 -3.67
CA VAL A 108 -22.50 -2.09 -3.97
C VAL A 108 -22.25 -2.41 -5.44
N ASP A 109 -21.65 -1.46 -6.16
CA ASP A 109 -21.13 -1.68 -7.50
C ASP A 109 -19.65 -2.05 -7.42
N ILE A 110 -19.29 -3.22 -7.94
CA ILE A 110 -17.92 -3.71 -8.01
C ILE A 110 -17.38 -3.46 -9.41
N PHE A 111 -16.40 -2.58 -9.53
CA PHE A 111 -15.73 -2.29 -10.80
C PHE A 111 -14.40 -3.05 -10.86
N ILE A 112 -14.31 -4.00 -11.79
CA ILE A 112 -13.07 -4.71 -12.11
C ILE A 112 -12.48 -4.04 -13.36
N ALA A 113 -11.44 -3.22 -13.17
CA ALA A 113 -10.80 -2.49 -14.25
C ALA A 113 -9.80 -3.37 -15.00
N THR A 114 -9.87 -3.39 -16.32
CA THR A 114 -8.96 -4.19 -17.16
C THR A 114 -8.64 -3.51 -18.49
N TYR A 115 -7.47 -3.83 -19.05
CA TYR A 115 -7.01 -3.35 -20.36
C TYR A 115 -6.43 -4.49 -21.21
N ASN A 116 -5.46 -5.24 -20.69
CA ASN A 116 -4.78 -6.31 -21.43
C ASN A 116 -4.53 -7.58 -20.59
N GLU A 117 -5.12 -7.67 -19.40
CA GLU A 117 -4.90 -8.79 -18.49
C GLU A 117 -5.52 -10.09 -19.04
N PRO A 118 -4.87 -11.25 -18.89
CA PRO A 118 -5.39 -12.51 -19.41
C PRO A 118 -6.78 -12.86 -18.85
N ILE A 119 -7.60 -13.52 -19.67
CA ILE A 119 -8.96 -13.95 -19.28
C ILE A 119 -8.94 -14.84 -18.03
N GLU A 120 -7.91 -15.68 -17.85
CA GLU A 120 -7.79 -16.52 -16.65
C GLU A 120 -7.63 -15.70 -15.35
N VAL A 121 -6.97 -14.54 -15.44
CA VAL A 121 -6.79 -13.64 -14.30
C VAL A 121 -8.14 -12.99 -13.95
N LEU A 122 -8.84 -12.46 -14.95
CA LEU A 122 -10.18 -11.90 -14.79
C LEU A 122 -11.18 -12.92 -14.26
N LYS A 123 -11.16 -14.15 -14.78
CA LYS A 123 -12.03 -15.25 -14.37
C LYS A 123 -11.91 -15.55 -12.87
N ARG A 124 -10.69 -15.53 -12.32
CA ARG A 124 -10.44 -15.72 -10.89
C ARG A 124 -11.02 -14.57 -10.06
N THR A 125 -10.85 -13.34 -10.51
CA THR A 125 -11.34 -12.14 -9.81
C THR A 125 -12.87 -12.05 -9.83
N VAL A 126 -13.50 -12.31 -10.99
CA VAL A 126 -14.97 -12.40 -11.11
C VAL A 126 -15.51 -13.50 -10.21
N ALA A 127 -14.89 -14.69 -10.21
CA ALA A 127 -15.28 -15.78 -9.32
C ALA A 127 -15.14 -15.41 -7.84
N GLY A 128 -14.10 -14.68 -7.45
CA GLY A 128 -13.95 -14.15 -6.09
C GLY A 128 -15.09 -13.19 -5.72
N CYS A 129 -15.44 -12.27 -6.61
CA CYS A 129 -16.54 -11.32 -6.41
C CYS A 129 -17.89 -12.03 -6.26
N LEU A 130 -18.16 -13.04 -7.08
CA LEU A 130 -19.38 -13.83 -6.98
C LEU A 130 -19.49 -14.62 -5.67
N ASN A 131 -18.38 -14.89 -4.99
CA ASN A 131 -18.33 -15.60 -3.70
C ASN A 131 -18.33 -14.67 -2.47
N LEU A 132 -18.55 -13.37 -2.65
CA LEU A 132 -18.66 -12.43 -1.54
C LEU A 132 -19.87 -12.76 -0.65
N SER A 133 -19.68 -12.68 0.68
CA SER A 133 -20.68 -12.92 1.72
C SER A 133 -21.56 -11.69 1.90
N TYR A 134 -22.30 -11.33 0.85
CA TYR A 134 -23.22 -10.19 0.80
C TYR A 134 -24.49 -10.58 0.02
N PRO A 135 -25.66 -9.99 0.28
CA PRO A 135 -26.86 -10.25 -0.50
C PRO A 135 -26.62 -10.03 -1.99
N LYS A 136 -26.91 -11.05 -2.81
CA LYS A 136 -26.62 -11.02 -4.26
C LYS A 136 -27.39 -9.95 -5.00
N ASP A 137 -28.60 -9.65 -4.55
CA ASP A 137 -29.44 -8.59 -5.12
C ASP A 137 -28.91 -7.17 -4.85
N SER A 138 -27.95 -7.05 -3.92
CA SER A 138 -27.33 -5.77 -3.53
C SER A 138 -25.90 -5.63 -4.04
N VAL A 139 -25.37 -6.59 -4.82
CA VAL A 139 -24.05 -6.51 -5.44
C VAL A 139 -24.18 -6.58 -6.95
N HIS A 140 -23.63 -5.58 -7.64
CA HIS A 140 -23.57 -5.56 -9.09
C HIS A 140 -22.11 -5.55 -9.53
N ILE A 141 -21.71 -6.53 -10.34
CA ILE A 141 -20.31 -6.69 -10.77
C ILE A 141 -20.17 -6.21 -12.21
N TYR A 142 -19.20 -5.33 -12.46
CA TYR A 142 -18.92 -4.73 -13.76
C TYR A 142 -17.47 -4.98 -14.18
N LEU A 143 -17.29 -5.67 -15.30
CA LEU A 143 -16.03 -5.76 -16.03
C LEU A 143 -15.86 -4.49 -16.87
N CYS A 144 -14.98 -3.60 -16.42
CA CYS A 144 -14.72 -2.31 -17.05
C CYS A 144 -13.50 -2.45 -17.97
N ASP A 145 -13.72 -2.73 -19.25
CA ASP A 145 -12.68 -3.08 -20.22
C ASP A 145 -12.33 -1.90 -21.16
N ASP A 146 -11.20 -1.27 -20.91
CA ASP A 146 -10.62 -0.27 -21.83
C ASP A 146 -9.95 -0.94 -23.05
N GLY A 147 -9.77 -2.26 -23.03
CA GLY A 147 -9.20 -3.06 -24.11
C GLY A 147 -10.18 -3.38 -25.24
N LYS A 148 -11.50 -3.19 -25.01
CA LYS A 148 -12.59 -3.49 -25.99
C LYS A 148 -12.50 -4.93 -26.53
N ARG A 149 -12.24 -5.88 -25.64
CA ARG A 149 -11.96 -7.27 -25.99
C ARG A 149 -13.24 -8.08 -25.93
N GLU A 150 -13.60 -8.66 -27.07
CA GLU A 150 -14.74 -9.57 -27.20
C GLU A 150 -14.68 -10.72 -26.18
N SER A 151 -13.48 -11.22 -25.87
CA SER A 151 -13.29 -12.27 -24.87
C SER A 151 -13.67 -11.87 -23.44
N VAL A 152 -13.61 -10.57 -23.10
CA VAL A 152 -14.04 -10.05 -21.80
C VAL A 152 -15.56 -9.89 -21.76
N GLU A 153 -16.17 -9.45 -22.87
CA GLU A 153 -17.62 -9.41 -23.02
C GLU A 153 -18.24 -10.81 -22.94
N GLN A 154 -17.62 -11.80 -23.60
CA GLN A 154 -18.00 -13.21 -23.50
C GLN A 154 -17.88 -13.74 -22.06
N LEU A 155 -16.78 -13.42 -21.37
CA LEU A 155 -16.60 -13.78 -19.95
C LEU A 155 -17.69 -13.15 -19.07
N ALA A 156 -18.04 -11.89 -19.31
CA ALA A 156 -19.11 -11.21 -18.58
C ALA A 156 -20.44 -11.95 -18.74
N SER A 157 -20.77 -12.33 -19.98
CA SER A 157 -21.96 -13.11 -20.30
C SER A 157 -21.92 -14.52 -19.68
N GLU A 158 -20.77 -15.21 -19.68
CA GLU A 158 -20.61 -16.56 -19.08
C GLU A 158 -20.90 -16.53 -17.58
N PHE A 159 -20.44 -15.49 -16.88
CA PHE A 159 -20.56 -15.35 -15.44
C PHE A 159 -21.82 -14.59 -14.98
N GLY A 160 -22.62 -14.08 -15.91
CA GLY A 160 -23.81 -13.29 -15.60
C GLY A 160 -23.49 -11.95 -14.92
N VAL A 161 -22.36 -11.33 -15.28
CA VAL A 161 -21.94 -10.02 -14.79
C VAL A 161 -21.99 -8.98 -15.90
N HIS A 162 -21.93 -7.70 -15.54
CA HIS A 162 -22.06 -6.61 -16.50
C HIS A 162 -20.73 -6.36 -17.23
N TYR A 163 -20.80 -6.08 -18.53
CA TYR A 163 -19.67 -5.61 -19.33
C TYR A 163 -19.84 -4.11 -19.60
N LEU A 164 -18.78 -3.34 -19.34
CA LEU A 164 -18.73 -1.92 -19.66
C LEU A 164 -17.46 -1.62 -20.45
N THR A 165 -17.62 -0.89 -21.55
CA THR A 165 -16.52 -0.35 -22.33
C THR A 165 -16.91 1.04 -22.84
N ARG A 166 -15.94 1.80 -23.29
CA ARG A 166 -16.12 3.18 -23.78
C ARG A 166 -15.39 3.41 -25.09
N THR A 167 -15.81 4.43 -25.83
CA THR A 167 -15.28 4.72 -27.17
C THR A 167 -13.87 5.32 -27.12
N ASP A 168 -13.59 6.19 -26.17
CA ASP A 168 -12.26 6.78 -25.95
C ASP A 168 -11.52 6.17 -24.76
N ASN A 169 -10.19 6.21 -24.77
CA ASN A 169 -9.36 5.72 -23.67
C ASN A 169 -8.75 6.89 -22.87
N LYS A 170 -9.47 8.03 -22.77
CA LYS A 170 -8.94 9.22 -22.09
C LYS A 170 -8.78 8.97 -20.60
N PHE A 171 -7.73 9.53 -20.00
CA PHE A 171 -7.43 9.39 -18.55
C PHE A 171 -7.25 7.95 -18.06
N ALA A 172 -7.01 6.98 -18.96
CA ALA A 172 -6.75 5.58 -18.65
C ALA A 172 -7.73 5.01 -17.60
N LYS A 173 -7.22 4.28 -16.60
CA LYS A 173 -8.00 3.67 -15.51
C LYS A 173 -8.97 4.65 -14.83
N ALA A 174 -8.55 5.88 -14.56
CA ALA A 174 -9.42 6.87 -13.92
C ALA A 174 -10.62 7.24 -14.82
N GLY A 175 -10.38 7.39 -16.12
CA GLY A 175 -11.46 7.64 -17.08
C GLY A 175 -12.40 6.46 -17.26
N ASN A 176 -11.87 5.23 -17.21
CA ASN A 176 -12.67 4.00 -17.29
C ASN A 176 -13.64 3.90 -16.09
N LEU A 177 -13.12 4.10 -14.88
CA LEU A 177 -13.95 4.09 -13.66
C LEU A 177 -14.96 5.24 -13.64
N ASN A 178 -14.59 6.44 -14.12
CA ASN A 178 -15.53 7.55 -14.25
C ASN A 178 -16.66 7.24 -15.24
N HIS A 179 -16.36 6.55 -16.34
CA HIS A 179 -17.39 6.09 -17.27
C HIS A 179 -18.33 5.09 -16.58
N ALA A 180 -17.80 4.09 -15.87
CA ALA A 180 -18.62 3.13 -15.13
C ALA A 180 -19.53 3.82 -14.08
N MET A 181 -19.00 4.79 -13.33
CA MET A 181 -19.78 5.59 -12.38
C MET A 181 -20.92 6.37 -13.03
N SER A 182 -20.78 6.78 -14.30
CA SER A 182 -21.87 7.47 -15.01
C SER A 182 -23.01 6.54 -15.47
N GLN A 183 -22.78 5.22 -15.46
CA GLN A 183 -23.71 4.21 -15.95
C GLN A 183 -24.38 3.41 -14.82
N THR A 184 -24.02 3.68 -13.57
CA THR A 184 -24.36 2.85 -12.42
C THR A 184 -24.83 3.73 -11.24
N ASN A 185 -25.51 3.14 -10.26
CA ASN A 185 -26.19 3.89 -9.19
C ASN A 185 -26.05 3.22 -7.80
N GLY A 186 -25.04 2.37 -7.61
CA GLY A 186 -24.73 1.75 -6.33
C GLY A 186 -24.38 2.80 -5.27
N GLU A 187 -24.81 2.54 -4.03
CA GLU A 187 -24.54 3.45 -2.90
C GLU A 187 -23.07 3.43 -2.49
N LEU A 188 -22.40 2.29 -2.68
CA LEU A 188 -20.97 2.11 -2.50
C LEU A 188 -20.34 1.60 -3.80
N ILE A 189 -19.08 1.99 -4.02
CA ILE A 189 -18.28 1.50 -5.14
C ILE A 189 -17.05 0.79 -4.59
N LEU A 190 -16.85 -0.46 -5.00
CA LEU A 190 -15.64 -1.22 -4.77
C LEU A 190 -14.85 -1.30 -6.08
N THR A 191 -13.66 -0.73 -6.11
CA THR A 191 -12.77 -0.85 -7.27
C THR A 191 -11.75 -1.96 -7.03
N LEU A 192 -11.64 -2.90 -7.98
CA LEU A 192 -10.66 -3.97 -7.98
C LEU A 192 -9.82 -3.91 -9.25
N ASP A 193 -8.53 -4.21 -9.10
CA ASP A 193 -7.68 -4.49 -10.25
C ASP A 193 -8.00 -5.91 -10.77
N ALA A 194 -7.71 -6.15 -12.05
CA ALA A 194 -8.04 -7.42 -12.70
C ALA A 194 -7.48 -8.66 -11.97
N ASP A 195 -6.39 -8.53 -11.21
CA ASP A 195 -5.70 -9.58 -10.44
C ASP A 195 -5.99 -9.56 -8.92
N MET A 196 -6.88 -8.68 -8.45
CA MET A 196 -7.26 -8.58 -7.04
C MET A 196 -8.49 -9.44 -6.73
N VAL A 197 -8.26 -10.71 -6.42
CA VAL A 197 -9.33 -11.63 -5.98
C VAL A 197 -9.73 -11.31 -4.53
N PRO A 198 -10.97 -10.84 -4.27
CA PRO A 198 -11.39 -10.53 -2.91
C PRO A 198 -11.64 -11.81 -2.08
N LEU A 199 -11.46 -11.72 -0.77
CA LEU A 199 -11.84 -12.79 0.15
C LEU A 199 -13.37 -12.81 0.35
N PRO A 200 -13.98 -13.99 0.61
CA PRO A 200 -15.42 -14.09 0.83
C PRO A 200 -15.96 -13.18 1.94
N ALA A 201 -15.14 -12.89 2.96
CA ALA A 201 -15.48 -12.05 4.12
C ALA A 201 -14.94 -10.61 3.98
N PHE A 202 -14.83 -10.09 2.76
CA PHE A 202 -14.33 -8.73 2.52
C PHE A 202 -15.24 -7.64 3.09
N PHE A 203 -16.56 -7.81 2.97
CA PHE A 203 -17.56 -6.90 3.53
C PHE A 203 -17.82 -7.20 5.01
#